data_AF-A0A917F2A1-F1
#
_entry.id   AF-A0A917F2A1-F1
#
_cell.length_a   1.000
_cell.length_b   1.000
_cell.length_c   1.000
_cell.angle_alpha   90.00
_cell.angle_beta   90.00
_cell.angle_gamma   90.00
#
_symmetry.space_group_name_H-M   'P 1'
#
loop_
_entity.id
_entity.type
_entity.pdbx_description
1 polymer ?
#
loop_
_entity_poly.entity_id
_entity_poly.type
_entity_poly.pdbx_seq_one_letter_code
_entity_poly.pdbx_strand_id
1 'polypeptide(L)'
;MRSQGWLTCLAADHAEGEPWPDERQPDDVVKLMAIVMKFADDGTPAHSTAAQVLEDGVWEFKVSRKRFTFYDTDGTGSFQPKHRIRNRDASPHREDDYWWFPDFDDSVRLGFVFAKTGQTAGQNNIHESIRVRKEDLSHDENPAIEG
;
A
#
# COMPACT_ATOMS: atom_id res chain seq x y z
N MET A 1 42.85 -24.86 32.04
CA MET A 1 42.01 -25.67 31.13
C MET A 1 40.57 -25.65 31.61
N ARG A 2 39.73 -24.79 31.01
CA ARG A 2 38.27 -24.96 30.94
C ARG A 2 37.83 -24.28 29.65
N SER A 3 37.66 -25.07 28.60
CA SER A 3 36.89 -24.68 27.42
C SER A 3 35.56 -25.42 27.48
N GLN A 4 34.59 -24.92 26.71
CA GLN A 4 33.21 -25.39 26.51
C GLN A 4 32.17 -24.67 27.35
N GLY A 5 31.54 -23.69 26.70
CA GLY A 5 30.37 -22.99 27.18
C GLY A 5 29.88 -21.94 26.17
N TRP A 6 29.97 -22.22 24.86
CA TRP A 6 29.45 -21.33 23.81
C TRP A 6 29.01 -22.18 22.63
N LEU A 7 27.84 -22.81 22.68
CA LEU A 7 27.26 -23.51 21.52
C LEU A 7 25.79 -23.92 21.77
N THR A 8 24.88 -22.99 22.11
CA THR A 8 23.43 -23.31 22.15
C THR A 8 22.49 -22.11 21.92
N CYS A 9 22.91 -21.05 21.22
CA CYS A 9 22.03 -19.88 20.97
C CYS A 9 21.60 -19.71 19.49
N LEU A 10 21.46 -20.80 18.74
CA LEU A 10 20.94 -20.81 17.35
C LEU A 10 19.80 -21.83 17.17
N ALA A 11 19.02 -22.07 18.22
CA ALA A 11 17.87 -22.96 18.14
C ALA A 11 16.66 -22.23 17.54
N ALA A 12 16.59 -22.28 16.21
CA ALA A 12 15.40 -22.28 15.34
C ALA A 12 14.25 -21.31 15.67
N ASP A 13 14.24 -20.15 15.00
CA ASP A 13 13.04 -19.32 14.77
C ASP A 13 12.00 -19.99 13.83
N HIS A 14 12.22 -21.25 13.47
CA HIS A 14 11.42 -21.98 12.50
C HIS A 14 10.78 -23.20 13.17
N ALA A 15 9.45 -23.19 13.27
CA ALA A 15 8.71 -24.30 13.83
C ALA A 15 8.75 -25.51 12.89
N GLU A 16 8.95 -26.69 13.46
CA GLU A 16 9.05 -27.94 12.71
C GLU A 16 7.76 -28.19 11.90
N GLY A 17 7.88 -28.23 10.57
CA GLY A 17 6.75 -28.42 9.64
C GLY A 17 6.22 -27.16 8.96
N GLU A 18 6.69 -25.96 9.33
CA GLU A 18 6.41 -24.78 8.52
C GLU A 18 7.26 -24.77 7.24
N PRO A 19 6.74 -24.33 6.09
CA PRO A 19 7.60 -24.04 4.95
C PRO A 19 8.56 -22.89 5.30
N TRP A 20 9.76 -22.91 4.73
CA TRP A 20 10.68 -21.77 4.85
C TRP A 20 10.02 -20.48 4.31
N PRO A 21 10.33 -19.31 4.88
CA PRO A 21 9.88 -18.03 4.34
C PRO A 21 10.25 -17.89 2.86
N ASP A 22 9.36 -17.27 2.08
CA ASP A 22 9.58 -17.05 0.65
C ASP A 22 10.79 -16.14 0.43
N GLU A 23 11.84 -16.65 -0.21
CA GLU A 23 13.09 -15.94 -0.47
C GLU A 23 12.91 -14.64 -1.27
N ARG A 24 11.76 -14.44 -1.94
CA ARG A 24 11.43 -13.20 -2.66
C ARG A 24 10.96 -12.07 -1.74
N GLN A 25 10.71 -12.33 -0.46
CA GLN A 25 10.21 -11.33 0.48
C GLN A 25 11.08 -10.08 0.58
N PRO A 26 12.43 -10.16 0.67
CA PRO A 26 13.30 -8.99 0.69
C PRO A 26 13.18 -8.15 -0.59
N ASP A 27 13.18 -8.80 -1.75
CA ASP A 27 13.10 -8.13 -3.06
C ASP A 27 11.77 -7.42 -3.26
N ASP A 28 10.67 -8.01 -2.79
CA ASP A 28 9.34 -7.46 -2.96
C ASP A 28 9.15 -6.16 -2.16
N VAL A 29 9.78 -6.05 -0.97
CA VAL A 29 9.77 -4.81 -0.18
C VAL A 29 10.53 -3.70 -0.93
N VAL A 30 11.71 -4.00 -1.46
CA VAL A 30 12.51 -3.02 -2.22
C VAL A 30 11.74 -2.52 -3.44
N LYS A 31 11.13 -3.42 -4.21
CA LYS A 31 10.31 -3.06 -5.38
C LYS A 31 9.11 -2.20 -5.01
N LEU A 32 8.44 -2.54 -3.90
CA LEU A 32 7.28 -1.80 -3.45
C LEU A 32 7.68 -0.39 -3.01
N MET A 33 8.75 -0.24 -2.24
CA MET A 33 9.27 1.08 -1.87
C MET A 33 9.67 1.89 -3.09
N ALA A 34 10.31 1.28 -4.10
CA ALA A 34 10.63 1.95 -5.35
C ALA A 34 9.38 2.47 -6.09
N ILE A 35 8.28 1.72 -6.09
CA ILE A 35 7.00 2.17 -6.66
C ILE A 35 6.44 3.36 -5.87
N VAL A 36 6.45 3.29 -4.54
CA VAL A 36 5.94 4.36 -3.67
C VAL A 36 6.76 5.63 -3.83
N MET A 37 8.10 5.52 -3.84
CA MET A 37 8.98 6.67 -4.04
C MET A 37 8.78 7.31 -5.42
N LYS A 38 8.75 6.50 -6.49
CA LYS A 38 8.49 7.03 -7.83
C LYS A 38 7.12 7.73 -7.91
N PHE A 39 6.11 7.15 -7.27
CA PHE A 39 4.80 7.77 -7.19
C PHE A 39 4.82 9.09 -6.42
N ALA A 40 5.54 9.16 -5.30
CA ALA A 40 5.69 10.39 -4.52
C ALA A 40 6.45 11.49 -5.29
N ASP A 41 7.43 11.12 -6.12
CA ASP A 41 8.21 12.07 -6.91
C ASP A 41 7.44 12.58 -8.14
N ASP A 42 6.78 11.67 -8.87
CA ASP A 42 6.20 11.96 -10.19
C ASP A 42 4.68 12.17 -10.17
N GLY A 43 4.00 11.86 -9.06
CA GLY A 43 2.53 11.87 -8.95
C GLY A 43 1.82 10.79 -9.80
N THR A 44 2.58 9.95 -10.51
CA THR A 44 2.08 8.97 -11.47
C THR A 44 2.59 7.57 -11.17
N PRO A 45 1.87 6.51 -11.58
CA PRO A 45 2.29 5.14 -11.29
C PRO A 45 3.58 4.79 -12.04
N ALA A 46 4.44 4.00 -11.40
CA ALA A 46 5.71 3.55 -11.98
C ALA A 46 5.55 2.79 -13.31
N HIS A 47 4.44 2.09 -13.48
CA HIS A 47 3.99 1.44 -14.71
C HIS A 47 2.48 1.22 -14.67
N SER A 48 1.87 0.90 -15.82
CA SER A 48 0.39 0.84 -15.99
C SER A 48 -0.35 -0.13 -15.06
N THR A 49 0.36 -1.10 -14.49
CA THR A 49 -0.19 -2.11 -13.58
C THR A 49 0.25 -1.94 -12.12
N ALA A 50 1.07 -0.93 -11.83
CA ALA A 50 1.63 -0.68 -10.50
C ALA A 50 0.55 -0.26 -9.50
N ALA A 51 -0.45 0.49 -9.98
CA ALA A 51 -1.55 1.01 -9.19
C ALA A 51 -2.91 0.54 -9.73
N GLN A 52 -3.88 0.29 -8.86
CA GLN A 52 -5.26 0.04 -9.25
C GLN A 52 -6.23 0.62 -8.23
N VAL A 53 -7.32 1.20 -8.73
CA VAL A 53 -8.44 1.62 -7.88
C VAL A 53 -9.13 0.38 -7.28
N LEU A 54 -9.39 0.45 -5.98
CA LEU A 54 -10.29 -0.44 -5.27
C LEU A 54 -11.68 0.21 -5.22
N GLU A 55 -12.26 0.35 -4.03
CA GLU A 55 -13.57 0.93 -3.80
C GLU A 55 -13.45 2.21 -2.97
N ASP A 56 -14.46 3.08 -3.08
CA ASP A 56 -14.61 4.28 -2.25
C ASP A 56 -13.40 5.23 -2.26
N GLY A 57 -12.65 5.30 -3.37
CA GLY A 57 -11.46 6.15 -3.48
C GLY A 57 -10.21 5.57 -2.82
N VAL A 58 -10.24 4.32 -2.35
CA VAL A 58 -9.03 3.58 -1.99
C VAL A 58 -8.36 3.05 -3.25
N TRP A 59 -7.03 3.16 -3.30
CA TRP A 59 -6.19 2.61 -4.35
C TRP A 59 -5.21 1.60 -3.76
N GLU A 60 -4.62 0.75 -4.60
CA GLU A 60 -3.57 -0.18 -4.17
C GLU A 60 -2.34 -0.13 -5.07
N PHE A 61 -1.15 -0.13 -4.46
CA PHE A 61 0.11 -0.51 -5.09
C PHE A 61 0.27 -2.03 -5.06
N LYS A 62 0.88 -2.59 -6.12
CA LYS A 62 0.98 -4.05 -6.29
C LYS A 62 2.39 -4.52 -6.59
N VAL A 63 2.88 -5.43 -5.77
CA VAL A 63 4.09 -6.23 -6.07
C VAL A 63 3.80 -7.68 -5.74
N SER A 64 3.87 -8.57 -6.73
CA SER A 64 3.60 -10.00 -6.55
C SER A 64 2.22 -10.22 -5.89
N ARG A 65 2.19 -10.84 -4.70
CA ARG A 65 0.98 -11.01 -3.89
C ARG A 65 0.73 -9.88 -2.90
N LYS A 66 1.69 -8.99 -2.66
CA LYS A 66 1.61 -7.94 -1.66
C LYS A 66 0.85 -6.74 -2.23
N ARG A 67 0.00 -6.13 -1.41
CA ARG A 67 -0.83 -4.97 -1.72
C ARG A 67 -0.66 -3.95 -0.61
N PHE A 68 -0.38 -2.72 -1.00
CA PHE A 68 -0.39 -1.57 -0.10
C PHE A 68 -1.50 -0.65 -0.54
N THR A 69 -2.46 -0.41 0.33
CA THR A 69 -3.51 0.55 0.01
C THR A 69 -3.06 1.97 0.27
N PHE A 70 -3.62 2.91 -0.49
CA PHE A 70 -3.37 4.33 -0.32
C PHE A 70 -4.61 5.14 -0.71
N TYR A 71 -4.63 6.38 -0.22
CA TYR A 71 -5.63 7.39 -0.52
C TYR A 71 -4.99 8.76 -0.34
N ASP A 72 -5.44 9.73 -1.12
CA ASP A 72 -5.07 11.14 -0.93
C ASP A 72 -5.78 11.77 0.25
N THR A 73 -5.22 12.87 0.72
CA THR A 73 -5.85 13.79 1.64
C THR A 73 -5.21 15.16 1.44
N ASP A 74 -5.96 16.21 1.74
CA ASP A 74 -5.43 17.58 1.80
C ASP A 74 -4.56 17.85 3.03
N GLY A 75 -4.35 16.84 3.88
CA GLY A 75 -3.55 16.93 5.11
C GLY A 75 -4.29 17.59 6.28
N THR A 76 -5.55 17.98 6.09
CA THR A 76 -6.42 18.57 7.13
C THR A 76 -7.53 17.64 7.60
N GLY A 77 -7.44 16.35 7.24
CA GLY A 77 -8.47 15.34 7.53
C GLY A 77 -9.59 15.30 6.49
N SER A 78 -9.58 16.18 5.49
CA SER A 78 -10.54 16.12 4.40
C SER A 78 -10.07 15.13 3.32
N PHE A 79 -11.06 14.42 2.78
CA PHE A 79 -10.89 13.34 1.83
C PHE A 79 -11.96 13.44 0.75
N GLN A 80 -11.54 13.46 -0.51
CA GLN A 80 -12.44 13.33 -1.65
C GLN A 80 -12.08 12.06 -2.43
N PRO A 81 -12.99 11.09 -2.56
CA PRO A 81 -12.66 9.83 -3.22
C PRO A 81 -12.33 10.05 -4.69
N LYS A 82 -11.07 9.82 -5.06
CA LYS A 82 -10.65 9.88 -6.47
C LYS A 82 -10.87 8.53 -7.14
N HIS A 83 -11.61 8.55 -8.25
CA HIS A 83 -11.93 7.36 -9.03
C HIS A 83 -11.08 7.28 -10.30
N ARG A 84 -10.88 6.05 -10.80
CA ARG A 84 -10.26 5.83 -12.10
C ARG A 84 -11.07 6.52 -13.20
N ILE A 85 -10.39 7.35 -13.99
CA ILE A 85 -10.97 8.00 -15.16
C ILE A 85 -11.25 6.92 -16.20
N ARG A 86 -12.51 6.82 -16.65
CA ARG A 86 -12.97 5.78 -17.59
C ARG A 86 -12.98 6.24 -19.04
N ASN A 87 -13.03 7.56 -19.26
CA ASN A 87 -13.02 8.17 -20.58
C ASN A 87 -11.76 9.03 -20.74
N ARG A 88 -10.96 8.74 -21.76
CA ARG A 88 -9.72 9.47 -22.06
C ARG A 88 -9.97 10.95 -22.32
N ASP A 89 -11.09 11.29 -22.96
CA ASP A 89 -11.44 12.69 -23.27
C ASP A 89 -11.83 13.50 -22.03
N ALA A 90 -12.17 12.81 -20.93
CA ALA A 90 -12.45 13.45 -19.64
C ALA A 90 -11.19 13.61 -18.78
N SER A 91 -10.03 13.12 -19.24
CA SER A 91 -8.77 13.24 -18.51
C SER A 91 -8.10 14.58 -18.79
N PRO A 92 -7.61 15.29 -17.76
CA PRO A 92 -6.75 16.46 -17.96
C PRO A 92 -5.44 16.08 -18.68
N HIS A 93 -5.00 14.81 -18.53
CA HIS A 93 -3.76 14.28 -19.09
C HIS A 93 -4.04 13.30 -20.25
N ARG A 94 -4.97 13.66 -21.13
CA ARG A 94 -5.39 12.75 -22.22
C ARG A 94 -4.24 12.30 -23.12
N GLU A 95 -3.14 13.05 -23.23
CA GLU A 95 -2.01 12.68 -24.09
C GLU A 95 -1.07 11.67 -23.41
N ASP A 96 -1.17 11.50 -22.08
CA ASP A 96 -0.28 10.64 -21.31
C ASP A 96 -0.70 9.17 -21.30
N ASP A 97 0.28 8.27 -21.15
CA ASP A 97 0.08 6.82 -21.01
C ASP A 97 -0.76 6.46 -19.78
N TYR A 98 -0.79 7.36 -18.77
CA TYR A 98 -1.51 7.19 -17.52
C TYR A 98 -2.75 8.07 -17.41
N TRP A 99 -3.34 8.51 -18.53
CA TRP A 99 -4.55 9.35 -18.55
C TRP A 99 -5.70 8.87 -17.64
N TRP A 100 -5.78 7.57 -17.35
CA TRP A 100 -6.82 6.95 -16.51
C TRP A 100 -6.60 7.17 -15.01
N PHE A 101 -5.42 7.64 -14.63
CA PHE A 101 -4.99 7.88 -13.27
C PHE A 101 -5.31 9.35 -12.90
N PRO A 102 -6.03 9.60 -11.80
CA PRO A 102 -6.41 10.94 -11.41
C PRO A 102 -5.22 11.70 -10.80
N ASP A 103 -5.32 13.03 -10.78
CA ASP A 103 -4.42 13.87 -10.00
C ASP A 103 -4.76 13.70 -8.52
N PHE A 104 -3.83 13.18 -7.71
CA PHE A 104 -3.96 13.11 -6.26
C PHE A 104 -3.59 14.46 -5.63
N ASP A 105 -4.01 14.68 -4.37
CA ASP A 105 -3.59 15.86 -3.63
C ASP A 105 -2.11 15.74 -3.22
N ASP A 106 -1.53 16.84 -2.71
CA ASP A 106 -0.11 16.93 -2.35
C ASP A 106 0.33 15.86 -1.33
N SER A 107 -0.61 15.30 -0.57
CA SER A 107 -0.35 14.26 0.42
C SER A 107 -1.14 12.99 0.11
N VAL A 108 -0.43 11.87 0.10
CA VAL A 108 -1.01 10.52 0.03
C VAL A 108 -0.63 9.75 1.28
N ARG A 109 -1.62 9.10 1.89
CA ARG A 109 -1.42 8.24 3.07
C ARG A 109 -1.40 6.78 2.66
N LEU A 110 -0.47 6.03 3.25
CA LEU A 110 -0.43 4.58 3.15
C LEU A 110 -1.35 3.99 4.21
N GLY A 111 -2.21 3.07 3.81
CA GLY A 111 -3.19 2.44 4.68
C GLY A 111 -2.86 0.98 4.96
N PHE A 112 -3.88 0.14 4.82
CA PHE A 112 -3.80 -1.29 5.10
C PHE A 112 -2.93 -2.04 4.08
N VAL A 113 -2.13 -2.98 4.61
CA VAL A 113 -1.24 -3.85 3.84
C VAL A 113 -1.72 -5.28 3.94
N PHE A 114 -1.84 -5.96 2.80
CA PHE A 114 -2.26 -7.35 2.79
C PHE A 114 -1.61 -8.17 1.68
N ALA A 115 -1.57 -9.48 1.87
CA ALA A 115 -1.24 -10.43 0.82
C ALA A 115 -2.52 -10.94 0.15
N LYS A 116 -2.61 -10.86 -1.18
CA LYS A 116 -3.72 -11.45 -1.92
C LYS A 116 -3.67 -12.97 -1.84
N THR A 117 -4.83 -13.57 -1.65
CA THR A 117 -5.03 -15.02 -1.65
C THR A 117 -5.64 -15.53 -2.96
N GLY A 118 -6.17 -14.64 -3.80
CA GLY A 118 -6.80 -14.98 -5.09
C GLY A 118 -6.36 -14.09 -6.26
N GLN A 119 -7.20 -14.07 -7.30
CA GLN A 119 -6.96 -13.24 -8.50
C GLN A 119 -7.12 -11.74 -8.21
N THR A 120 -8.13 -11.38 -7.41
CA THR A 120 -8.47 -10.02 -7.01
C THR A 120 -8.16 -9.77 -5.53
N ALA A 121 -8.18 -8.50 -5.11
CA ALA A 121 -8.27 -8.18 -3.68
C ALA A 121 -9.56 -8.81 -3.12
N GLY A 122 -9.45 -9.50 -1.99
CA GLY A 122 -10.62 -10.08 -1.34
C GLY A 122 -11.46 -8.99 -0.70
N GLN A 123 -12.79 -9.16 -0.68
CA GLN A 123 -13.71 -8.14 -0.16
C GLN A 123 -13.39 -7.72 1.28
N ASN A 124 -12.98 -8.68 2.13
CA ASN A 124 -12.57 -8.39 3.50
C ASN A 124 -11.39 -7.41 3.57
N ASN A 125 -10.41 -7.55 2.68
CA ASN A 125 -9.25 -6.63 2.65
C ASN A 125 -9.67 -5.25 2.13
N ILE A 126 -10.60 -5.18 1.19
CA ILE A 126 -11.14 -3.91 0.69
C ILE A 126 -11.90 -3.20 1.82
N HIS A 127 -12.80 -3.90 2.51
CA HIS A 127 -13.53 -3.36 3.65
C HIS A 127 -12.59 -2.90 4.76
N GLU A 128 -11.56 -3.69 5.07
CA GLU A 128 -10.58 -3.32 6.07
C GLU A 128 -9.77 -2.07 5.68
N SER A 129 -9.40 -1.95 4.39
CA SER A 129 -8.72 -0.76 3.89
C SER A 129 -9.57 0.50 4.01
N ILE A 130 -10.87 0.39 3.71
CA ILE A 130 -11.84 1.49 3.89
C ILE A 130 -12.02 1.82 5.37
N ARG A 131 -12.09 0.80 6.24
CA ARG A 131 -12.23 0.97 7.69
C ARG A 131 -11.03 1.72 8.27
N VAL A 132 -9.81 1.28 7.94
CA VAL A 132 -8.55 1.91 8.38
C VAL A 132 -8.48 3.36 7.90
N ARG A 133 -8.84 3.65 6.65
CA ARG A 133 -8.90 5.04 6.16
C ARG A 133 -9.86 5.90 6.98
N LYS A 134 -11.07 5.41 7.24
CA LYS A 134 -12.08 6.17 8.01
C LYS A 134 -11.62 6.43 9.45
N GLU A 135 -10.96 5.45 10.06
CA GLU A 135 -10.34 5.58 11.38
C GLU A 135 -9.24 6.64 11.37
N ASP A 136 -8.31 6.56 10.40
CA ASP A 136 -7.23 7.53 10.21
C ASP A 136 -7.75 8.98 10.06
N LEU A 137 -8.69 9.22 9.15
CA LEU A 137 -9.27 10.56 8.94
C LEU A 137 -10.01 11.08 10.18
N SER A 138 -10.66 10.19 10.96
CA SER A 138 -11.34 10.59 12.20
C SER A 138 -10.38 11.08 13.29
N HIS A 139 -9.11 10.64 13.25
CA HIS A 139 -8.08 11.15 14.14
C HIS A 139 -7.59 12.55 13.75
N ASP A 140 -7.62 12.91 12.46
CA ASP A 140 -7.28 14.25 11.98
C ASP A 140 -8.37 15.27 12.31
N GLU A 141 -9.65 14.88 12.20
CA GLU A 141 -10.80 15.75 12.50
C GLU A 141 -10.90 16.09 13.99
N ASN A 142 -10.27 15.30 14.86
CA ASN A 142 -10.30 15.47 16.31
C ASN A 142 -8.89 15.56 16.93
N PRO A 143 -8.18 16.68 16.76
CA PRO A 143 -6.83 16.86 17.32
C PRO A 143 -6.80 16.98 18.86
N ALA A 144 -7.91 16.80 19.57
CA ALA A 144 -8.11 17.23 20.96
C ALA A 144 -7.89 16.15 22.05
N ILE A 145 -7.12 15.07 21.82
CA ILE A 145 -6.76 14.09 22.88
C ILE A 145 -5.24 13.97 23.10
N GLU A 146 -4.43 14.93 22.68
CA GLU A 146 -3.04 15.04 23.16
C GLU A 146 -2.70 16.51 23.48
N GLY A 147 -3.01 16.93 24.71
CA GLY A 147 -2.64 18.23 25.29
C GLY A 147 -2.82 18.24 26.80
#